data_AF-A0A7Y5N606-F1
#
_entry.id   AF-A0A7Y5N606-F1
#
_cell.length_a   1.000
_cell.length_b   1.000
_cell.length_c   1.000
_cell.angle_alpha   90.00
_cell.angle_beta   90.00
_cell.angle_gamma   90.00
#
_symmetry.space_group_name_H-M   'P 1'
#
loop_
_entity.id
_entity.type
_entity.pdbx_description
1 polymer ?
#
loop_
_entity_poly.entity_id
_entity_poly.type
_entity_poly.pdbx_seq_one_letter_code
_entity_poly.pdbx_strand_id
1 'polypeptide(L)'
;MRERAELRAERGTERFDPVLRLGGHLPGAHGALDLASNDYLGLSRDDRVVAAAHEALDRYGASATASRLVTGTLPVHRDLEAALARLAGQPSALAFSTGYAANLGALTALSGRGAEILLDAHAHASLHDAARMSRVPYATFGHNDPVDLDRELATRTGRRVVVAVESIYSVLGDAAPLTDLVEVCRRHDALLVVDEAHGIGVAGKGRGLVHALGLAGAADVVVTMTLSKALGSQGGAVLGSTALRSHLVNTARSFIFDTGLAPAAAGAATAAADVVADEPLLADAVRDNARVIATVCGIERAAGAVQSLPMPSPEAAVAACLNLRAQGVLVGCFRPPSVPDGVSRLRVTARADLPREDLLEAARVVARVAGEHAPRPTGTAAVEGSRAADAPSDVRGLPTVAAVEGATHPASTSPLDQIPPHDTDG
;
A
#
# COMPACT_ATOMS: atom_id res chain seq x y z
N MET A 1 29.13 -3.02 11.75
CA MET A 1 28.92 -2.80 10.30
C MET A 1 29.33 -4.00 9.47
N ARG A 2 30.58 -4.48 9.60
CA ARG A 2 31.09 -5.67 8.88
C ARG A 2 30.25 -6.93 9.12
N GLU A 3 30.02 -7.29 10.37
CA GLU A 3 29.12 -8.39 10.79
C GLU A 3 27.73 -8.30 10.14
N ARG A 4 27.11 -7.11 10.13
CA ARG A 4 25.81 -6.89 9.46
C ARG A 4 25.88 -6.99 7.93
N ALA A 5 27.05 -6.79 7.32
CA ALA A 5 27.24 -7.00 5.88
C ALA A 5 27.40 -8.49 5.57
N GLU A 6 28.20 -9.22 6.35
CA GLU A 6 28.37 -10.67 6.26
C GLU A 6 27.03 -11.40 6.42
N LEU A 7 26.24 -11.07 7.45
CA LEU A 7 24.90 -11.63 7.65
C LEU A 7 23.94 -11.34 6.49
N ARG A 8 24.08 -10.19 5.81
CA ARG A 8 23.24 -9.88 4.64
C ARG A 8 23.65 -10.71 3.43
N ALA A 9 24.95 -10.88 3.21
CA ALA A 9 25.51 -11.71 2.15
C ALA A 9 25.14 -13.18 2.35
N GLU A 10 25.31 -13.73 3.56
CA GLU A 10 24.92 -15.10 3.93
C GLU A 10 23.43 -15.37 3.69
N ARG A 11 22.56 -14.40 4.01
CA ARG A 11 21.12 -14.51 3.81
C ARG A 11 20.65 -14.16 2.40
N GLY A 12 21.57 -13.81 1.48
CA GLY A 12 21.23 -13.32 0.14
C GLY A 12 20.38 -12.04 0.13
N THR A 13 20.34 -11.29 1.26
CA THR A 13 19.51 -10.09 1.45
C THR A 13 20.24 -8.80 1.08
N GLU A 14 21.45 -8.90 0.52
CA GLU A 14 22.15 -7.75 -0.01
C GLU A 14 21.33 -7.09 -1.14
N ARG A 15 21.13 -5.79 -1.00
CA ARG A 15 20.46 -4.95 -1.98
C ARG A 15 21.56 -4.16 -2.67
N PHE A 16 21.77 -4.43 -3.95
CA PHE A 16 22.60 -3.58 -4.79
C PHE A 16 21.78 -2.35 -5.16
N ASP A 17 22.45 -1.21 -5.34
CA ASP A 17 21.80 0.01 -5.81
C ASP A 17 21.06 -0.30 -7.12
N PRO A 18 19.72 -0.31 -7.14
CA PRO A 18 19.01 -0.55 -8.37
C PRO A 18 19.30 0.63 -9.28
N VAL A 19 20.06 0.36 -10.35
CA VAL A 19 20.34 1.26 -11.47
C VAL A 19 19.15 2.19 -11.74
N LEU A 20 19.44 3.50 -11.70
CA LEU A 20 18.58 4.64 -12.01
C LEU A 20 17.48 4.29 -13.00
N ARG A 21 16.22 4.61 -12.67
CA ARG A 21 15.20 4.84 -13.71
C ARG A 21 15.71 5.99 -14.56
N LEU A 22 16.40 5.70 -15.66
CA LEU A 22 16.61 6.68 -16.73
C LEU A 22 15.26 6.88 -17.40
N GLY A 23 14.41 7.67 -16.74
CA GLY A 23 13.18 8.20 -17.30
C GLY A 23 13.56 9.27 -18.31
N GLY A 24 13.76 8.86 -19.55
CA GLY A 24 14.01 9.75 -20.68
C GLY A 24 14.10 8.91 -21.93
N HIS A 25 13.43 9.33 -22.99
CA HIS A 25 13.76 8.85 -24.33
C HIS A 25 15.25 9.11 -24.57
N LEU A 26 16.10 8.11 -24.38
CA LEU A 26 17.33 8.04 -25.15
C LEU A 26 16.89 7.82 -26.60
N PRO A 27 17.21 8.71 -27.54
CA PRO A 27 16.86 8.51 -28.94
C PRO A 27 17.44 7.16 -29.40
N GLY A 28 16.57 6.18 -29.70
CA GLY A 28 16.95 4.85 -30.20
C GLY A 28 16.90 3.69 -29.19
N ALA A 29 16.51 3.89 -27.92
CA ALA A 29 16.20 2.80 -27.01
C ALA A 29 14.68 2.67 -26.86
N HIS A 30 14.08 1.56 -27.32
CA HIS A 30 12.73 1.19 -26.89
C HIS A 30 12.79 1.05 -25.36
N GLY A 31 12.24 2.03 -24.63
CA GLY A 31 12.31 2.07 -23.17
C GLY A 31 11.62 0.85 -22.57
N ALA A 32 12.17 0.28 -21.50
CA ALA A 32 11.56 -0.88 -20.85
C ALA A 32 10.13 -0.56 -20.36
N LEU A 33 9.19 -1.48 -20.56
CA LEU A 33 7.81 -1.37 -20.07
C LEU A 33 7.80 -1.52 -18.54
N ASP A 34 7.21 -0.55 -17.85
CA ASP A 34 7.17 -0.49 -16.39
C ASP A 34 5.89 -1.14 -15.82
N LEU A 35 6.04 -2.36 -15.30
CA LEU A 35 5.05 -3.08 -14.48
C LEU A 35 5.49 -3.16 -13.00
N ALA A 36 6.45 -2.32 -12.58
CA ALA A 36 6.98 -2.29 -11.21
C ALA A 36 6.51 -1.04 -10.42
N SER A 37 6.26 0.08 -11.10
CA SER A 37 5.81 1.33 -10.50
C SER A 37 4.44 1.19 -9.84
N ASN A 38 4.22 1.95 -8.76
CA ASN A 38 2.91 2.12 -8.15
C ASN A 38 2.14 3.35 -8.72
N ASP A 39 2.58 3.94 -9.82
CA ASP A 39 1.86 5.00 -10.54
C ASP A 39 0.68 4.40 -11.31
N TYR A 40 -0.32 3.92 -10.57
CA TYR A 40 -1.43 3.12 -11.12
C TYR A 40 -2.19 3.82 -12.23
N LEU A 41 -2.24 5.15 -12.20
CA LEU A 41 -3.02 5.92 -13.15
C LEU A 41 -2.16 6.61 -14.22
N GLY A 42 -0.83 6.49 -14.13
CA GLY A 42 0.09 7.20 -15.02
C GLY A 42 0.12 8.72 -14.78
N LEU A 43 -0.43 9.20 -13.66
CA LEU A 43 -0.62 10.63 -13.40
C LEU A 43 0.69 11.35 -13.06
N SER A 44 1.78 10.64 -12.77
CA SER A 44 3.08 11.28 -12.54
C SER A 44 3.63 12.04 -13.76
N ARG A 45 3.06 11.80 -14.95
CA ARG A 45 3.40 12.46 -16.22
C ARG A 45 2.22 13.10 -16.93
N ASP A 46 1.04 13.14 -16.30
CA ASP A 46 -0.13 13.81 -16.88
C ASP A 46 0.15 15.31 -17.00
N ASP A 47 -0.11 15.89 -18.18
CA ASP A 47 0.20 17.28 -18.49
C ASP A 47 -0.46 18.26 -17.52
N ARG A 48 -1.68 17.95 -17.03
CA ARG A 48 -2.42 18.80 -16.08
C ARG A 48 -1.75 18.76 -14.71
N VAL A 49 -1.30 17.58 -14.28
CA VAL A 49 -0.61 17.37 -13.01
C VAL A 49 0.76 18.07 -13.02
N VAL A 50 1.51 17.93 -14.11
CA VAL A 50 2.80 18.59 -14.30
C VAL A 50 2.63 20.11 -14.37
N ALA A 51 1.64 20.61 -15.10
CA ALA A 51 1.34 22.04 -15.15
C ALA A 51 1.00 22.62 -13.78
N ALA A 52 0.20 21.92 -12.96
CA ALA A 52 -0.13 22.36 -11.60
C ALA A 52 1.09 22.40 -10.67
N ALA A 53 2.04 21.47 -10.83
CA ALA A 53 3.32 21.55 -10.12
C ALA A 53 4.14 22.78 -10.54
N HIS A 54 4.19 23.09 -11.84
CA HIS A 54 4.87 24.29 -12.34
C HIS A 54 4.25 25.58 -11.80
N GLU A 55 2.92 25.69 -11.85
CA GLU A 55 2.21 26.86 -11.30
C GLU A 55 2.51 27.04 -9.81
N ALA A 56 2.51 25.95 -9.04
CA ALA A 56 2.83 26.01 -7.62
C ALA A 56 4.29 26.41 -7.37
N LEU A 57 5.24 25.97 -8.21
CA LEU A 57 6.64 26.42 -8.14
C LEU A 57 6.77 27.91 -8.42
N ASP A 58 6.14 28.41 -9.49
CA ASP A 58 6.23 29.81 -9.88
C ASP A 58 5.61 30.73 -8.81
N ARG A 59 4.53 30.27 -8.18
CA ARG A 59 3.79 31.07 -7.19
C ARG A 59 4.37 31.02 -5.77
N TYR A 60 4.82 29.84 -5.34
CA TYR A 60 5.19 29.59 -3.93
C TYR A 60 6.67 29.25 -3.73
N GLY A 61 7.42 29.04 -4.81
CA GLY A 61 8.80 28.57 -4.76
C GLY A 61 8.93 27.10 -4.40
N ALA A 62 10.17 26.66 -4.18
CA ALA A 62 10.51 25.25 -4.01
C ALA A 62 10.14 24.66 -2.63
N SER A 63 9.89 25.49 -1.61
CA SER A 63 9.67 25.04 -0.23
C SER A 63 8.78 25.99 0.54
N ALA A 64 8.05 25.46 1.52
CA ALA A 64 7.32 26.26 2.52
C ALA A 64 8.25 26.91 3.56
N THR A 65 9.52 26.50 3.63
CA THR A 65 10.59 27.06 4.49
C THR A 65 10.39 26.98 6.01
N ALA A 66 9.27 26.45 6.49
CA ALA A 66 8.97 26.25 7.91
C ALA A 66 7.94 25.12 8.08
N SER A 67 7.77 24.64 9.31
CA SER A 67 6.69 23.70 9.63
C SER A 67 5.32 24.37 9.53
N ARG A 68 4.28 23.52 9.37
CA ARG A 68 2.89 23.96 9.12
C ARG A 68 2.32 24.87 10.22
N LEU A 69 2.77 24.73 11.47
CA LEU A 69 2.28 25.49 12.62
C LEU A 69 2.98 26.84 12.84
N VAL A 70 4.18 27.03 12.29
CA VAL A 70 4.94 28.28 12.48
C VAL A 70 4.53 29.27 11.40
N THR A 71 4.97 29.02 10.17
CA THR A 71 4.65 29.86 8.99
C THR A 71 4.55 29.05 7.70
N GLY A 72 4.68 27.72 7.74
CA GLY A 72 4.76 26.86 6.56
C GLY A 72 3.43 26.50 5.90
N THR A 73 2.29 26.93 6.44
CA THR A 73 0.99 26.67 5.79
C THR A 73 0.72 27.70 4.69
N LEU A 74 1.04 27.31 3.46
CA LEU A 74 0.66 28.03 2.23
C LEU A 74 -0.75 27.64 1.74
N PRO A 75 -1.43 28.48 0.91
CA PRO A 75 -2.75 28.18 0.35
C PRO A 75 -2.82 26.84 -0.40
N VAL A 76 -1.79 26.48 -1.18
CA VAL A 76 -1.74 25.20 -1.92
C VAL A 76 -1.92 23.96 -1.03
N HIS A 77 -1.53 24.02 0.24
CA HIS A 77 -1.78 22.90 1.17
C HIS A 77 -3.24 22.78 1.57
N ARG A 78 -3.97 23.90 1.63
CA ARG A 78 -5.41 23.93 1.94
C ARG A 78 -6.21 23.48 0.74
N ASP A 79 -5.80 23.88 -0.46
CA ASP A 79 -6.40 23.44 -1.71
C ASP A 79 -6.25 21.91 -1.85
N LEU A 80 -5.06 21.38 -1.58
CA LEU A 80 -4.81 19.93 -1.50
C LEU A 80 -5.71 19.25 -0.48
N GLU A 81 -5.75 19.74 0.77
CA GLU A 81 -6.57 19.15 1.84
C GLU A 81 -8.06 19.14 1.45
N ALA A 82 -8.55 20.16 0.77
CA ALA A 82 -9.92 20.21 0.26
C ALA A 82 -10.16 19.21 -0.88
N ALA A 83 -9.24 19.10 -1.85
CA ALA A 83 -9.34 18.14 -2.95
C ALA A 83 -9.34 16.69 -2.45
N LEU A 84 -8.45 16.34 -1.52
CA LEU A 84 -8.40 15.01 -0.92
C LEU A 84 -9.66 14.67 -0.14
N ALA A 85 -10.21 15.62 0.62
CA ALA A 85 -11.46 15.44 1.34
C ALA A 85 -12.63 15.14 0.39
N ARG A 86 -12.74 15.88 -0.73
CA ARG A 86 -13.77 15.63 -1.76
C ARG A 86 -13.60 14.28 -2.46
N LEU A 87 -12.37 13.92 -2.83
CA LEU A 87 -12.06 12.66 -3.49
C LEU A 87 -12.50 11.47 -2.65
N ALA A 88 -12.10 11.43 -1.37
CA ALA A 88 -12.39 10.32 -0.47
C ALA A 88 -13.78 10.38 0.18
N GLY A 89 -14.55 11.46 -0.04
CA GLY A 89 -15.84 11.69 0.62
C GLY A 89 -15.74 11.91 2.13
N GLN A 90 -14.64 12.46 2.61
CA GLN A 90 -14.37 12.66 4.04
C GLN A 90 -14.62 14.12 4.47
N PRO A 91 -15.06 14.38 5.72
CA PRO A 91 -15.32 15.75 6.19
C PRO A 91 -14.09 16.65 6.18
N SER A 92 -12.89 16.08 6.33
CA SER A 92 -11.65 16.83 6.32
C SER A 92 -10.45 15.95 5.98
N ALA A 93 -9.37 16.59 5.53
CA ALA A 93 -8.06 15.97 5.36
C ALA A 93 -6.95 16.82 6.00
N LEU A 94 -5.84 16.17 6.34
CA LEU A 94 -4.61 16.80 6.79
C LEU A 94 -3.42 16.22 6.02
N ALA A 95 -2.71 17.06 5.28
CA ALA A 95 -1.57 16.63 4.47
C ALA A 95 -0.26 16.54 5.29
N PHE A 96 0.52 15.48 5.04
CA PHE A 96 1.82 15.15 5.61
C PHE A 96 2.88 15.03 4.50
N SER A 97 4.17 15.09 4.85
CA SER A 97 5.27 14.96 3.88
C SER A 97 5.34 13.60 3.17
N THR A 98 4.78 12.54 3.77
CA THR A 98 4.73 11.18 3.23
C THR A 98 3.54 10.39 3.80
N GLY A 99 3.10 9.33 3.12
CA GLY A 99 2.15 8.36 3.69
C GLY A 99 2.67 7.69 4.97
N TYR A 100 3.99 7.48 5.08
CA TYR A 100 4.63 6.98 6.30
C TYR A 100 4.40 7.94 7.48
N ALA A 101 4.65 9.25 7.28
CA ALA A 101 4.45 10.26 8.31
C ALA A 101 2.97 10.43 8.70
N ALA A 102 2.06 10.24 7.75
CA ALA A 102 0.62 10.21 7.99
C ALA A 102 0.21 9.03 8.90
N ASN A 103 0.65 7.80 8.59
CA ASN A 103 0.42 6.62 9.43
C ASN A 103 1.00 6.79 10.83
N LEU A 104 2.23 7.33 10.92
CA LEU A 104 2.86 7.65 12.19
C LEU A 104 2.03 8.66 12.99
N GLY A 105 1.55 9.73 12.33
CA GLY A 105 0.75 10.77 12.96
C GLY A 105 -0.59 10.24 13.47
N ALA A 106 -1.28 9.47 12.64
CA ALA A 106 -2.56 8.86 12.97
C ALA A 106 -2.44 7.96 14.20
N LEU A 107 -1.61 6.91 14.15
CA LEU A 107 -1.56 5.91 15.22
C LEU A 107 -0.95 6.46 16.52
N THR A 108 0.05 7.35 16.46
CA THR A 108 0.65 7.90 17.68
C THR A 108 -0.27 8.91 18.38
N ALA A 109 -1.05 9.69 17.63
CA ALA A 109 -1.98 10.65 18.20
C ALA A 109 -3.29 10.02 18.69
N LEU A 110 -3.77 8.95 18.03
CA LEU A 110 -5.06 8.32 18.36
C LEU A 110 -4.99 7.29 19.50
N SER A 111 -3.85 6.64 19.68
CA SER A 111 -3.67 5.66 20.76
C SER A 111 -3.50 6.39 22.11
N GLY A 112 -2.39 7.07 22.37
CA GLY A 112 -2.17 7.81 23.61
C GLY A 112 -2.21 6.94 24.89
N ARG A 113 -2.10 7.56 26.07
CA ARG A 113 -2.06 6.80 27.34
C ARG A 113 -3.35 5.99 27.55
N GLY A 114 -3.19 4.72 27.90
CA GLY A 114 -4.30 3.81 28.25
C GLY A 114 -4.98 3.17 27.05
N ALA A 115 -4.49 3.39 25.82
CA ALA A 115 -4.95 2.67 24.65
C ALA A 115 -4.07 1.47 24.31
N GLU A 116 -4.53 0.67 23.37
CA GLU A 116 -3.78 -0.38 22.70
C GLU A 116 -3.97 -0.29 21.18
N ILE A 117 -3.07 -0.92 20.44
CA ILE A 117 -3.15 -1.01 18.98
C ILE A 117 -3.25 -2.47 18.55
N LEU A 118 -4.17 -2.78 17.65
CA LEU A 118 -4.24 -4.05 16.94
C LEU A 118 -3.95 -3.81 15.46
N LEU A 119 -3.00 -4.54 14.90
CA LEU A 119 -2.65 -4.47 13.48
C LEU A 119 -3.06 -5.75 12.78
N ASP A 120 -3.51 -5.67 11.53
CA ASP A 120 -3.54 -6.85 10.67
C ASP A 120 -2.11 -7.42 10.55
N ALA A 121 -1.96 -8.75 10.58
CA ALA A 121 -0.65 -9.40 10.51
C ALA A 121 0.17 -9.05 9.25
N HIS A 122 -0.48 -8.60 8.17
CA HIS A 122 0.18 -8.19 6.92
C HIS A 122 0.27 -6.67 6.74
N ALA A 123 -0.08 -5.88 7.76
CA ALA A 123 -0.05 -4.43 7.69
C ALA A 123 1.35 -3.88 7.31
N HIS A 124 1.37 -2.79 6.55
CA HIS A 124 2.59 -2.14 6.10
C HIS A 124 3.53 -1.79 7.26
N ALA A 125 4.85 -1.87 7.01
CA ALA A 125 5.88 -1.58 8.00
C ALA A 125 5.72 -0.21 8.69
N SER A 126 5.18 0.80 8.00
CA SER A 126 4.90 2.12 8.62
C SER A 126 3.89 2.05 9.76
N LEU A 127 2.91 1.13 9.70
CA LEU A 127 1.93 0.94 10.75
C LEU A 127 2.57 0.23 11.96
N HIS A 128 3.44 -0.75 11.71
CA HIS A 128 4.25 -1.36 12.77
C HIS A 128 5.20 -0.37 13.44
N ASP A 129 5.91 0.45 12.66
CA ASP A 129 6.79 1.48 13.17
C ASP A 129 6.00 2.52 13.98
N ALA A 130 4.82 2.92 13.50
CA ALA A 130 3.92 3.82 14.21
C ALA A 130 3.40 3.24 15.53
N ALA A 131 2.99 1.97 15.54
CA ALA A 131 2.58 1.25 16.74
C ALA A 131 3.73 1.18 17.75
N ARG A 132 4.95 0.86 17.31
CA ARG A 132 6.14 0.89 18.17
C ARG A 132 6.44 2.29 18.70
N MET A 133 6.32 3.33 17.87
CA MET A 133 6.57 4.72 18.27
C MET A 133 5.50 5.29 19.20
N SER A 134 4.29 4.74 19.20
CA SER A 134 3.19 5.16 20.07
C SER A 134 3.47 4.87 21.56
N ARG A 135 4.35 3.90 21.84
CA ARG A 135 4.69 3.42 23.20
C ARG A 135 3.48 2.91 23.99
N VAL A 136 2.44 2.46 23.29
CA VAL A 136 1.35 1.69 23.87
C VAL A 136 1.52 0.20 23.59
N PRO A 137 0.88 -0.71 24.35
CA PRO A 137 0.83 -2.11 23.97
C PRO A 137 0.25 -2.25 22.57
N TYR A 138 0.87 -3.10 21.73
CA TYR A 138 0.32 -3.45 20.44
C TYR A 138 0.47 -4.94 20.17
N ALA A 139 -0.47 -5.50 19.42
CA ALA A 139 -0.48 -6.88 18.96
C ALA A 139 -0.95 -6.96 17.51
N THR A 140 -0.89 -8.15 16.93
CA THR A 140 -1.43 -8.45 15.61
C THR A 140 -2.59 -9.43 15.73
N PHE A 141 -3.56 -9.32 14.82
CA PHE A 141 -4.57 -10.36 14.59
C PHE A 141 -4.35 -10.99 13.20
N GLY A 142 -4.97 -12.15 12.96
CA GLY A 142 -4.90 -12.90 11.71
C GLY A 142 -5.25 -12.04 10.50
N HIS A 143 -4.47 -12.20 9.43
CA HIS A 143 -4.66 -11.42 8.21
C HIS A 143 -6.04 -11.63 7.61
N ASN A 144 -6.78 -10.53 7.39
CA ASN A 144 -8.16 -10.55 6.90
C ASN A 144 -9.10 -11.46 7.72
N ASP A 145 -8.89 -11.57 9.04
CA ASP A 145 -9.68 -12.43 9.92
C ASP A 145 -10.52 -11.61 10.93
N PRO A 146 -11.77 -11.24 10.58
CA PRO A 146 -12.69 -10.59 11.51
C PRO A 146 -13.01 -11.40 12.76
N VAL A 147 -12.92 -12.74 12.71
CA VAL A 147 -13.21 -13.63 13.84
C VAL A 147 -12.05 -13.61 14.84
N ASP A 148 -10.82 -13.59 14.34
CA ASP A 148 -9.64 -13.38 15.18
C ASP A 148 -9.61 -11.98 15.79
N LEU A 149 -9.95 -10.95 15.01
CA LEU A 149 -10.10 -9.59 15.52
C LEU A 149 -11.13 -9.51 16.66
N ASP A 150 -12.30 -10.13 16.49
CA ASP A 150 -13.36 -10.15 17.52
C ASP A 150 -12.88 -10.83 18.80
N ARG A 151 -12.13 -11.94 18.67
CA ARG A 151 -11.53 -12.66 19.80
C ARG A 151 -10.49 -11.82 20.52
N GLU A 152 -9.61 -11.14 19.79
CA GLU A 152 -8.61 -10.24 20.36
C GLU A 152 -9.30 -9.09 21.12
N LEU A 153 -10.28 -8.42 20.51
CA LEU A 153 -10.99 -7.30 21.13
C LEU A 153 -11.78 -7.71 22.38
N ALA A 154 -12.38 -8.91 22.40
CA ALA A 154 -13.11 -9.44 23.55
C ALA A 154 -12.24 -9.54 24.82
N THR A 155 -10.91 -9.67 24.68
CA THR A 155 -9.97 -9.70 25.82
C THR A 155 -9.54 -8.31 26.33
N ARG A 156 -9.98 -7.23 25.65
CA ARG A 156 -9.55 -5.85 25.90
C ARG A 156 -10.69 -4.95 26.40
N THR A 157 -11.66 -5.54 27.09
CA THR A 157 -12.83 -4.82 27.64
C THR A 157 -12.43 -3.59 28.47
N GLY A 158 -13.09 -2.46 28.21
CA GLY A 158 -12.84 -1.18 28.90
C GLY A 158 -11.55 -0.46 28.51
N ARG A 159 -10.82 -0.94 27.48
CA ARG A 159 -9.65 -0.25 26.92
C ARG A 159 -10.01 0.45 25.61
N ARG A 160 -9.41 1.61 25.36
CA ARG A 160 -9.49 2.26 24.05
C ARG A 160 -8.60 1.48 23.08
N VAL A 161 -9.16 0.87 22.04
CA VAL A 161 -8.38 0.12 21.05
C VAL A 161 -8.44 0.82 19.70
N VAL A 162 -7.27 0.96 19.07
CA VAL A 162 -7.15 1.40 17.67
C VAL A 162 -6.78 0.18 16.84
N VAL A 163 -7.64 -0.20 15.90
CA VAL A 163 -7.38 -1.26 14.93
C VAL A 163 -6.86 -0.62 13.65
N ALA A 164 -5.79 -1.14 13.06
CA ALA A 164 -5.26 -0.63 11.80
C ALA A 164 -5.08 -1.72 10.75
N VAL A 165 -5.56 -1.45 9.54
CA VAL A 165 -5.60 -2.36 8.40
C VAL A 165 -5.22 -1.61 7.12
N GLU A 166 -4.85 -2.32 6.06
CA GLU A 166 -4.85 -1.76 4.70
C GLU A 166 -6.18 -2.10 4.02
N SER A 167 -6.73 -1.18 3.24
CA SER A 167 -7.88 -1.46 2.38
C SER A 167 -7.56 -2.50 1.31
N ILE A 168 -6.39 -2.36 0.70
CA ILE A 168 -5.80 -3.28 -0.28
C ILE A 168 -4.33 -3.48 0.13
N TYR A 169 -3.91 -4.71 0.38
CA TYR A 169 -2.57 -4.97 0.90
C TYR A 169 -1.52 -4.97 -0.20
N SER A 170 -0.40 -4.30 0.06
CA SER A 170 0.64 -4.01 -0.94
C SER A 170 1.31 -5.24 -1.58
N VAL A 171 1.37 -6.37 -0.86
CA VAL A 171 2.15 -7.56 -1.25
C VAL A 171 1.34 -8.49 -2.14
N LEU A 172 0.16 -8.93 -1.69
CA LEU A 172 -0.68 -9.87 -2.43
C LEU A 172 -1.70 -9.16 -3.34
N GLY A 173 -2.03 -7.90 -3.04
CA GLY A 173 -3.06 -7.14 -3.75
C GLY A 173 -4.48 -7.53 -3.34
N ASP A 174 -4.65 -8.34 -2.30
CA ASP A 174 -5.94 -8.70 -1.72
C ASP A 174 -6.58 -7.50 -0.99
N ALA A 175 -7.90 -7.56 -0.79
CA ALA A 175 -8.65 -6.49 -0.15
C ALA A 175 -9.16 -6.94 1.22
N ALA A 176 -9.14 -6.03 2.18
CA ALA A 176 -9.69 -6.28 3.51
C ALA A 176 -11.22 -6.42 3.48
N PRO A 177 -11.80 -7.32 4.29
CA PRO A 177 -13.25 -7.40 4.51
C PRO A 177 -13.73 -6.24 5.41
N LEU A 178 -13.60 -5.00 4.91
CA LEU A 178 -13.79 -3.79 5.73
C LEU A 178 -15.17 -3.69 6.39
N THR A 179 -16.24 -4.15 5.73
CA THR A 179 -17.59 -4.17 6.33
C THR A 179 -17.61 -5.00 7.61
N ASP A 180 -17.06 -6.21 7.57
CA ASP A 180 -17.03 -7.11 8.74
C ASP A 180 -16.12 -6.57 9.82
N LEU A 181 -14.95 -6.03 9.45
CA LEU A 181 -13.98 -5.45 10.39
C LEU A 181 -14.56 -4.22 11.10
N VAL A 182 -15.28 -3.35 10.40
CA VAL A 182 -15.97 -2.19 11.00
C VAL A 182 -17.04 -2.66 11.98
N GLU A 183 -17.85 -3.64 11.62
CA GLU A 183 -18.89 -4.17 12.51
C GLU A 183 -18.29 -4.81 13.77
N VAL A 184 -17.16 -5.51 13.64
CA VAL A 184 -16.40 -6.00 14.81
C VAL A 184 -15.92 -4.82 15.66
N CYS A 185 -15.30 -3.80 15.07
CA CYS A 185 -14.82 -2.63 15.81
C CYS A 185 -15.95 -1.93 16.57
N ARG A 186 -17.12 -1.75 15.94
CA ARG A 186 -18.32 -1.14 16.55
C ARG A 186 -18.82 -1.89 17.77
N ARG A 187 -18.85 -3.22 17.73
CA ARG A 187 -19.29 -4.04 18.89
C ARG A 187 -18.40 -3.87 20.12
N HIS A 188 -17.13 -3.53 19.91
CA HIS A 188 -16.12 -3.40 20.98
C HIS A 188 -15.71 -1.94 21.26
N ASP A 189 -16.40 -0.95 20.67
CA ASP A 189 -16.05 0.48 20.78
C ASP A 189 -14.59 0.78 20.39
N ALA A 190 -14.10 0.09 19.35
CA ALA A 190 -12.76 0.28 18.79
C ALA A 190 -12.80 1.23 17.59
N LEU A 191 -11.74 2.02 17.42
CA LEU A 191 -11.56 2.89 16.25
C LEU A 191 -10.85 2.13 15.14
N LEU A 192 -11.36 2.19 13.91
CA LEU A 192 -10.70 1.60 12.75
C LEU A 192 -9.90 2.66 11.96
N VAL A 193 -8.62 2.39 11.73
CA VAL A 193 -7.74 3.13 10.83
C VAL A 193 -7.52 2.29 9.57
N VAL A 194 -7.90 2.80 8.41
CA VAL A 194 -7.77 2.13 7.12
C VAL A 194 -6.75 2.87 6.25
N ASP A 195 -5.66 2.19 5.89
CA ASP A 195 -4.70 2.71 4.91
C ASP A 195 -5.20 2.43 3.48
N GLU A 196 -5.51 3.51 2.77
CA GLU A 196 -6.02 3.56 1.40
C GLU A 196 -4.92 3.80 0.35
N ALA A 197 -3.64 3.62 0.71
CA ALA A 197 -2.54 3.86 -0.20
C ALA A 197 -2.60 3.01 -1.49
N HIS A 198 -3.19 1.82 -1.44
CA HIS A 198 -3.40 0.95 -2.59
C HIS A 198 -4.85 0.88 -3.07
N GLY A 199 -5.80 1.46 -2.34
CA GLY A 199 -7.21 1.50 -2.69
C GLY A 199 -7.59 2.75 -3.49
N ILE A 200 -7.06 3.92 -3.15
CA ILE A 200 -7.27 5.15 -3.93
C ILE A 200 -6.69 4.99 -5.34
N GLY A 201 -7.47 5.41 -6.34
CA GLY A 201 -7.18 5.22 -7.76
C GLY A 201 -7.49 3.81 -8.28
N VAL A 202 -7.97 2.89 -7.45
CA VAL A 202 -8.21 1.49 -7.84
C VAL A 202 -9.64 1.04 -7.52
N ALA A 203 -10.03 1.15 -6.25
CA ALA A 203 -11.36 0.78 -5.78
C ALA A 203 -12.33 1.97 -5.84
N GLY A 204 -13.64 1.69 -5.82
CA GLY A 204 -14.68 2.72 -5.68
C GLY A 204 -14.62 3.80 -6.76
N LYS A 205 -14.39 3.41 -8.02
CA LYS A 205 -14.20 4.36 -9.14
C LYS A 205 -13.07 5.37 -8.89
N GLY A 206 -12.00 4.91 -8.23
CA GLY A 206 -10.83 5.73 -7.89
C GLY A 206 -10.91 6.38 -6.51
N ARG A 207 -12.07 6.37 -5.85
CA ARG A 207 -12.29 7.02 -4.55
C ARG A 207 -11.89 6.19 -3.33
N GLY A 208 -11.42 4.95 -3.54
CA GLY A 208 -11.00 4.04 -2.48
C GLY A 208 -12.09 3.05 -2.06
N LEU A 209 -11.69 2.02 -1.31
CA LEU A 209 -12.57 0.94 -0.87
C LEU A 209 -13.55 1.41 0.23
N VAL A 210 -13.09 2.26 1.14
CA VAL A 210 -13.92 2.91 2.19
C VAL A 210 -15.08 3.66 1.55
N HIS A 211 -14.83 4.41 0.46
CA HIS A 211 -15.90 5.08 -0.28
C HIS A 211 -16.82 4.07 -0.97
N ALA A 212 -16.25 3.06 -1.63
CA ALA A 212 -17.02 2.05 -2.37
C ALA A 212 -18.02 1.28 -1.50
N LEU A 213 -17.71 1.11 -0.21
CA LEU A 213 -18.53 0.40 0.77
C LEU A 213 -19.48 1.32 1.57
N GLY A 214 -19.57 2.61 1.22
CA GLY A 214 -20.43 3.56 1.92
C GLY A 214 -19.97 3.90 3.34
N LEU A 215 -18.69 3.69 3.65
CA LEU A 215 -18.07 3.97 4.96
C LEU A 215 -17.43 5.37 5.01
N ALA A 216 -17.44 6.12 3.91
CA ALA A 216 -16.91 7.49 3.87
C ALA A 216 -17.66 8.39 4.87
N GLY A 217 -16.90 9.14 5.66
CA GLY A 217 -17.45 10.04 6.70
C GLY A 217 -17.94 9.35 7.97
N ALA A 218 -17.84 8.02 8.09
CA ALA A 218 -18.16 7.31 9.32
C ALA A 218 -17.26 7.80 10.48
N ALA A 219 -17.86 8.05 11.65
CA ALA A 219 -17.15 8.67 12.78
C ALA A 219 -16.09 7.75 13.41
N ASP A 220 -16.24 6.45 13.22
CA ASP A 220 -15.41 5.35 13.72
C ASP A 220 -14.38 4.84 12.70
N VAL A 221 -14.30 5.48 11.52
CA VAL A 221 -13.33 5.15 10.46
C VAL A 221 -12.44 6.35 10.18
N VAL A 222 -11.13 6.15 10.35
CA VAL A 222 -10.08 7.08 9.95
C VAL A 222 -9.38 6.54 8.72
N VAL A 223 -9.17 7.38 7.71
CA VAL A 223 -8.45 6.98 6.50
C VAL A 223 -7.04 7.57 6.51
N THR A 224 -6.04 6.76 6.22
CA THR A 224 -4.70 7.25 5.86
C THR A 224 -4.44 6.94 4.39
N MET A 225 -3.62 7.74 3.71
CA MET A 225 -3.25 7.47 2.32
C MET A 225 -1.89 8.06 1.96
N THR A 226 -1.35 7.63 0.82
CA THR A 226 -0.17 8.24 0.18
C THR A 226 -0.57 9.03 -1.08
N LEU A 227 0.20 10.06 -1.40
CA LEU A 227 0.06 10.81 -2.66
C LEU A 227 1.05 10.31 -3.74
N SER A 228 1.90 9.33 -3.39
CA SER A 228 3.01 8.86 -4.22
C SER A 228 2.74 7.63 -5.09
N LYS A 229 1.46 7.25 -5.22
CA LYS A 229 1.04 6.07 -5.98
C LYS A 229 0.10 6.53 -7.09
N ALA A 230 -1.21 6.26 -6.97
CA ALA A 230 -2.21 6.68 -7.96
C ALA A 230 -2.20 8.19 -8.25
N LEU A 231 -1.89 9.03 -7.27
CA LEU A 231 -1.86 10.49 -7.44
C LEU A 231 -0.53 11.04 -8.00
N GLY A 232 0.43 10.18 -8.34
CA GLY A 232 1.61 10.56 -9.12
C GLY A 232 2.53 11.64 -8.51
N SER A 233 2.41 11.94 -7.21
CA SER A 233 3.11 13.06 -6.56
C SER A 233 3.95 12.57 -5.37
N GLN A 234 4.14 13.40 -4.35
CA GLN A 234 4.74 13.08 -3.06
C GLN A 234 3.80 13.53 -1.96
N GLY A 235 3.79 12.81 -0.83
CA GLY A 235 3.04 13.20 0.36
C GLY A 235 2.24 12.06 0.95
N GLY A 236 1.49 12.39 2.00
CA GLY A 236 0.45 11.53 2.55
C GLY A 236 -0.65 12.37 3.18
N ALA A 237 -1.73 11.73 3.59
CA ALA A 237 -2.80 12.42 4.28
C ALA A 237 -3.48 11.52 5.32
N VAL A 238 -4.07 12.16 6.32
CA VAL A 238 -5.04 11.55 7.22
C VAL A 238 -6.38 12.24 7.00
N LEU A 239 -7.44 11.48 6.79
CA LEU A 239 -8.78 11.95 6.47
C LEU A 239 -9.80 11.40 7.47
N GLY A 240 -10.81 12.20 7.77
CA GLY A 240 -11.85 11.86 8.73
C GLY A 240 -12.53 13.12 9.26
N SER A 241 -13.02 13.06 10.50
CA SER A 241 -13.74 14.18 11.12
C SER A 241 -12.88 15.43 11.31
N THR A 242 -13.52 16.60 11.36
CA THR A 242 -12.84 17.87 11.67
C THR A 242 -12.21 17.86 13.06
N ALA A 243 -12.80 17.13 14.00
CA ALA A 243 -12.26 16.90 15.34
C ALA A 243 -10.95 16.10 15.30
N LEU A 244 -10.89 15.03 14.49
CA LEU A 244 -9.66 14.29 14.22
C LEU A 244 -8.58 15.21 13.66
N ARG A 245 -8.90 15.98 12.61
CA ARG A 245 -7.95 16.93 12.01
C ARG A 245 -7.40 17.90 13.05
N SER A 246 -8.27 18.48 13.87
CA SER A 246 -7.87 19.41 14.94
C SER A 246 -6.95 18.72 15.96
N HIS A 247 -7.28 17.50 16.38
CA HIS A 247 -6.46 16.71 17.30
C HIS A 247 -5.06 16.44 16.75
N LEU A 248 -4.96 16.01 15.49
CA LEU A 248 -3.68 15.73 14.82
C LEU A 248 -2.82 16.99 14.70
N VAL A 249 -3.41 18.12 14.30
CA VAL A 249 -2.70 19.41 14.22
C VAL A 249 -2.07 19.79 15.56
N ASN A 250 -2.70 19.45 16.69
CA ASN A 250 -2.24 19.81 18.02
C ASN A 250 -1.33 18.76 18.69
N THR A 251 -1.32 17.51 18.23
CA THR A 251 -0.66 16.41 18.97
C THR A 251 0.25 15.53 18.12
N ALA A 252 0.04 15.43 16.81
CA ALA A 252 0.82 14.56 15.94
C ALA A 252 2.22 15.13 15.72
N ARG A 253 3.22 14.54 16.39
CA ARG A 253 4.62 15.00 16.29
C ARG A 253 5.18 14.93 14.88
N SER A 254 4.76 13.94 14.09
CA SER A 254 5.12 13.79 12.67
C SER A 254 4.45 14.81 11.75
N PHE A 255 3.54 15.65 12.27
CA PHE A 255 3.02 16.84 11.61
C PHE A 255 3.70 18.11 12.15
N ILE A 256 3.76 18.24 13.49
CA ILE A 256 4.24 19.46 14.18
C ILE A 256 5.72 19.74 13.87
N PHE A 257 6.55 18.70 13.93
CA PHE A 257 8.01 18.80 13.75
C PHE A 257 8.46 18.41 12.34
N ASP A 258 7.52 18.31 11.41
CA ASP A 258 7.77 18.12 10.00
C ASP A 258 7.61 19.46 9.27
N THR A 259 8.46 19.72 8.28
CA THR A 259 8.33 20.90 7.41
C THR A 259 7.06 20.80 6.57
N GLY A 260 6.60 19.58 6.29
CA GLY A 260 5.41 19.32 5.47
C GLY A 260 5.78 19.12 4.00
N LEU A 261 4.79 19.31 3.13
CA LEU A 261 4.93 19.00 1.71
C LEU A 261 5.47 20.19 0.91
N ALA A 262 6.29 19.93 -0.11
CA ALA A 262 6.76 20.99 -1.01
C ALA A 262 5.59 21.52 -1.87
N PRO A 263 5.55 22.83 -2.21
CA PRO A 263 4.44 23.41 -2.95
C PRO A 263 4.16 22.73 -4.29
N ALA A 264 5.21 22.36 -5.04
CA ALA A 264 5.10 21.64 -6.30
C ALA A 264 4.34 20.31 -6.17
N ALA A 265 4.70 19.52 -5.15
CA ALA A 265 4.05 18.24 -4.88
C ALA A 265 2.59 18.43 -4.42
N ALA A 266 2.32 19.48 -3.64
CA ALA A 266 0.96 19.81 -3.24
C ALA A 266 0.09 20.23 -4.43
N GLY A 267 0.61 21.05 -5.34
CA GLY A 267 -0.08 21.44 -6.57
C GLY A 267 -0.37 20.24 -7.47
N ALA A 268 0.63 19.42 -7.77
CA ALA A 268 0.46 18.19 -8.55
C ALA A 268 -0.57 17.24 -7.92
N ALA A 269 -0.49 17.00 -6.61
CA ALA A 269 -1.43 16.09 -5.93
C ALA A 269 -2.86 16.65 -5.90
N THR A 270 -3.03 17.98 -5.88
CA THR A 270 -4.35 18.63 -5.97
C THR A 270 -4.98 18.34 -7.34
N ALA A 271 -4.25 18.62 -8.43
CA ALA A 271 -4.72 18.35 -9.78
C ALA A 271 -4.96 16.84 -10.01
N ALA A 272 -4.08 15.97 -9.52
CA ALA A 272 -4.26 14.54 -9.62
C ALA A 272 -5.53 14.07 -8.88
N ALA A 273 -5.81 14.60 -7.68
CA ALA A 273 -7.03 14.27 -6.94
C ALA A 273 -8.29 14.67 -7.70
N ASP A 274 -8.28 15.83 -8.36
CA ASP A 274 -9.38 16.29 -9.21
C ASP A 274 -9.57 15.37 -10.43
N VAL A 275 -8.48 15.00 -11.12
CA VAL A 275 -8.53 14.04 -12.24
C VAL A 275 -9.13 12.71 -11.81
N VAL A 276 -8.73 12.15 -10.67
CA VAL A 276 -9.29 10.87 -10.19
C VAL A 276 -10.78 11.00 -9.85
N ALA A 277 -11.19 12.14 -9.29
CA ALA A 277 -12.59 12.38 -8.95
C ALA A 277 -13.48 12.54 -10.20
N ASP A 278 -12.94 13.15 -11.26
CA ASP A 278 -13.69 13.50 -12.48
C ASP A 278 -13.62 12.42 -13.57
N GLU A 279 -12.60 11.55 -13.56
CA GLU A 279 -12.39 10.49 -14.56
C GLU A 279 -12.43 9.07 -13.95
N PRO A 280 -13.63 8.59 -13.54
CA PRO A 280 -13.78 7.29 -12.88
C PRO A 280 -13.34 6.09 -13.75
N LEU A 281 -13.28 6.28 -15.07
CA LEU A 281 -12.85 5.28 -16.05
C LEU A 281 -11.37 4.90 -15.91
N LEU A 282 -10.53 5.77 -15.34
CA LEU A 282 -9.12 5.46 -15.10
C LEU A 282 -8.97 4.27 -14.14
N ALA A 283 -9.78 4.22 -13.08
CA ALA A 283 -9.78 3.10 -12.14
C ALA A 283 -10.29 1.80 -12.78
N ASP A 284 -11.29 1.89 -13.67
CA ASP A 284 -11.77 0.74 -14.44
C ASP A 284 -10.67 0.19 -15.36
N ALA A 285 -9.91 1.06 -16.03
CA ALA A 285 -8.77 0.67 -16.87
C ALA A 285 -7.69 -0.08 -16.09
N VAL A 286 -7.36 0.37 -14.86
CA VAL A 286 -6.44 -0.37 -13.96
C VAL A 286 -6.97 -1.77 -13.66
N ARG A 287 -8.25 -1.89 -13.27
CA ARG A 287 -8.86 -3.18 -12.92
C ARG A 287 -8.92 -4.13 -14.11
N ASP A 288 -9.20 -3.60 -15.31
CA ASP A 288 -9.20 -4.38 -16.54
C ASP A 288 -7.81 -4.86 -16.92
N ASN A 289 -6.80 -4.00 -16.78
CA ASN A 289 -5.41 -4.35 -17.02
C ASN A 289 -4.89 -5.36 -15.99
N ALA A 290 -5.31 -5.25 -14.73
CA ALA A 290 -5.04 -6.23 -13.68
C ALA A 290 -5.65 -7.61 -14.02
N ARG A 291 -6.89 -7.63 -14.55
CA ARG A 291 -7.53 -8.86 -15.04
C ARG A 291 -6.73 -9.50 -16.18
N VAL A 292 -6.26 -8.71 -17.14
CA VAL A 292 -5.40 -9.20 -18.23
C VAL A 292 -4.12 -9.83 -17.69
N ILE A 293 -3.41 -9.14 -16.79
CA ILE A 293 -2.18 -9.65 -16.19
C ILE A 293 -2.44 -10.99 -15.49
N ALA A 294 -3.48 -11.06 -14.66
CA ALA A 294 -3.83 -12.28 -13.93
C ALA A 294 -4.13 -13.46 -14.88
N THR A 295 -4.96 -13.22 -15.91
CA THR A 295 -5.30 -14.24 -16.92
C THR A 295 -4.06 -14.72 -17.69
N VAL A 296 -3.21 -13.80 -18.15
CA VAL A 296 -2.02 -14.17 -18.93
C VAL A 296 -0.97 -14.87 -18.07
N CYS A 297 -0.80 -14.46 -16.82
CA CYS A 297 0.15 -15.07 -15.88
C CYS A 297 -0.39 -16.36 -15.22
N GLY A 298 -1.67 -16.71 -15.43
CA GLY A 298 -2.27 -17.91 -14.87
C GLY A 298 -2.41 -17.88 -13.34
N ILE A 299 -2.67 -16.71 -12.76
CA ILE A 299 -2.85 -16.51 -11.32
C ILE A 299 -4.28 -16.07 -10.99
N GLU A 300 -4.68 -16.31 -9.74
CA GLU A 300 -5.92 -15.72 -9.21
C GLU A 300 -5.82 -14.20 -9.25
N ARG A 301 -6.89 -13.55 -9.72
CA ARG A 301 -6.94 -12.09 -9.81
C ARG A 301 -7.06 -11.50 -8.42
N ALA A 302 -6.06 -10.72 -8.03
CA ALA A 302 -6.11 -9.91 -6.82
C ALA A 302 -7.06 -8.71 -6.98
N ALA A 303 -7.54 -8.16 -5.86
CA ALA A 303 -8.46 -7.02 -5.85
C ALA A 303 -7.79 -5.72 -6.35
N GLY A 304 -6.53 -5.51 -5.98
CA GLY A 304 -5.75 -4.32 -6.28
C GLY A 304 -5.12 -4.30 -7.68
N ALA A 305 -4.44 -3.20 -7.98
CA ALA A 305 -3.65 -3.05 -9.21
C ALA A 305 -2.47 -4.02 -9.29
N VAL A 306 -2.02 -4.54 -8.15
CA VAL A 306 -0.88 -5.43 -8.02
C VAL A 306 -1.33 -6.87 -8.19
N GLN A 307 -0.72 -7.58 -9.13
CA GLN A 307 -0.89 -9.01 -9.31
C GLN A 307 0.40 -9.71 -8.86
N SER A 308 0.28 -10.51 -7.79
CA SER A 308 1.39 -11.15 -7.12
C SER A 308 1.62 -12.57 -7.67
N LEU A 309 2.74 -12.77 -8.35
CA LEU A 309 3.14 -14.06 -8.90
C LEU A 309 4.15 -14.75 -7.96
N PRO A 310 3.79 -15.87 -7.29
CA PRO A 310 4.70 -16.57 -6.40
C PRO A 310 5.88 -17.18 -7.16
N MET A 311 7.06 -17.17 -6.53
CA MET A 311 8.31 -17.71 -7.03
C MET A 311 8.83 -18.76 -6.06
N PRO A 312 9.51 -19.82 -6.55
CA PRO A 312 9.89 -20.97 -5.72
C PRO A 312 11.00 -20.66 -4.72
N SER A 313 11.81 -19.62 -4.95
CA SER A 313 12.83 -19.17 -4.01
C SER A 313 13.15 -17.67 -4.20
N PRO A 314 13.82 -17.04 -3.21
CA PRO A 314 14.35 -15.68 -3.36
C PRO A 314 15.30 -15.52 -4.55
N GLU A 315 16.15 -16.52 -4.81
CA GLU A 315 17.12 -16.53 -5.91
C GLU A 315 16.41 -16.63 -7.26
N ALA A 316 15.39 -17.50 -7.36
CA ALA A 316 14.56 -17.64 -8.55
C ALA A 316 13.81 -16.33 -8.86
N ALA A 317 13.27 -15.65 -7.84
CA ALA A 317 12.61 -14.36 -8.02
C ALA A 317 13.56 -13.29 -8.56
N VAL A 318 14.78 -13.20 -8.01
CA VAL A 318 15.80 -12.25 -8.48
C VAL A 318 16.25 -12.58 -9.90
N ALA A 319 16.54 -13.84 -10.19
CA ALA A 319 16.95 -14.28 -11.52
C ALA A 319 15.88 -13.96 -12.58
N ALA A 320 14.61 -14.26 -12.28
CA ALA A 320 13.48 -13.93 -13.14
C ALA A 320 13.36 -12.41 -13.36
N CYS A 321 13.45 -11.61 -12.29
CA CYS A 321 13.38 -10.15 -12.38
C CYS A 321 14.50 -9.57 -13.27
N LEU A 322 15.73 -10.06 -13.13
CA LEU A 322 16.86 -9.65 -13.97
C LEU A 322 16.69 -10.07 -15.44
N ASN A 323 16.18 -11.29 -15.68
CA ASN A 323 15.88 -11.79 -17.02
C ASN A 323 14.79 -10.93 -17.70
N LEU A 324 13.70 -10.63 -16.99
CA LEU A 324 12.63 -9.75 -17.48
C LEU A 324 13.16 -8.37 -17.84
N ARG A 325 14.02 -7.80 -16.99
CA ARG A 325 14.66 -6.52 -17.27
C ARG A 325 15.51 -6.55 -18.54
N ALA A 326 16.28 -7.62 -18.75
CA ALA A 326 17.10 -7.78 -19.96
C ALA A 326 16.23 -7.87 -21.23
N GLN A 327 14.97 -8.28 -21.08
CA GLN A 327 13.97 -8.33 -22.15
C GLN A 327 13.07 -7.08 -22.20
N GLY A 328 13.43 -6.01 -21.49
CA GLY A 328 12.70 -4.75 -21.53
C GLY A 328 11.41 -4.72 -20.71
N VAL A 329 11.23 -5.59 -19.73
CA VAL A 329 10.06 -5.56 -18.82
C VAL A 329 10.53 -5.40 -17.38
N LEU A 330 10.06 -4.34 -16.70
CA LEU A 330 10.36 -4.10 -15.29
C LEU A 330 9.22 -4.63 -14.41
N VAL A 331 9.55 -5.47 -13.44
CA VAL A 331 8.61 -5.96 -12.41
C VAL A 331 9.19 -5.75 -11.01
N GLY A 332 8.34 -5.71 -10.00
CA GLY A 332 8.81 -5.76 -8.61
C GLY A 332 9.31 -7.16 -8.24
N CYS A 333 10.28 -7.26 -7.34
CA CYS A 333 10.77 -8.53 -6.81
C CYS A 333 10.75 -8.47 -5.28
N PHE A 334 9.84 -9.21 -4.67
CA PHE A 334 9.63 -9.23 -3.22
C PHE A 334 10.14 -10.56 -2.67
N ARG A 335 10.93 -10.50 -1.58
CA ARG A 335 11.56 -11.65 -0.92
C ARG A 335 11.72 -11.36 0.57
N PRO A 336 11.91 -12.37 1.43
CA PRO A 336 12.07 -12.15 2.87
C PRO A 336 13.15 -11.09 3.17
N PRO A 337 12.92 -10.17 4.13
CA PRO A 337 11.77 -10.09 5.05
C PRO A 337 10.59 -9.23 4.53
N SER A 338 10.55 -8.86 3.24
CA SER A 338 9.51 -7.97 2.69
C SER A 338 8.21 -8.68 2.27
N VAL A 339 8.12 -9.99 2.51
CA VAL A 339 6.93 -10.82 2.27
C VAL A 339 6.48 -11.40 3.61
N PRO A 340 5.23 -11.20 4.04
CA PRO A 340 4.79 -11.53 5.40
C PRO A 340 4.67 -13.03 5.64
N ASP A 341 4.46 -13.83 4.59
CA ASP A 341 4.31 -15.29 4.64
C ASP A 341 5.60 -16.05 4.24
N GLY A 342 6.70 -15.34 4.02
CA GLY A 342 7.97 -15.94 3.59
C GLY A 342 8.07 -16.32 2.09
N VAL A 343 7.00 -16.21 1.31
CA VAL A 343 6.99 -16.64 -0.11
C VAL A 343 7.48 -15.51 -1.01
N SER A 344 8.58 -15.75 -1.74
CA SER A 344 9.12 -14.78 -2.69
C SER A 344 8.23 -14.63 -3.92
N ARG A 345 8.20 -13.44 -4.53
CA ARG A 345 7.21 -13.06 -5.56
C ARG A 345 7.77 -12.11 -6.60
N LEU A 346 7.25 -12.21 -7.81
CA LEU A 346 7.24 -11.09 -8.76
C LEU A 346 5.96 -10.29 -8.56
N ARG A 347 6.10 -8.97 -8.51
CA ARG A 347 4.99 -8.03 -8.33
C ARG A 347 4.74 -7.34 -9.66
N VAL A 348 3.65 -7.71 -10.33
CA VAL A 348 3.29 -7.21 -11.66
C VAL A 348 2.16 -6.21 -11.51
N THR A 349 2.42 -4.96 -11.82
CA THR A 349 1.53 -3.85 -11.47
C THR A 349 0.79 -3.35 -12.70
N ALA A 350 -0.54 -3.39 -12.65
CA ALA A 350 -1.40 -2.80 -13.65
C ALA A 350 -1.36 -1.27 -13.56
N ARG A 351 -1.35 -0.61 -14.72
CA ARG A 351 -1.47 0.84 -14.84
C ARG A 351 -2.49 1.20 -15.92
N ALA A 352 -3.21 2.31 -15.75
CA ALA A 352 -4.25 2.77 -16.67
C ALA A 352 -3.69 3.25 -18.02
N ASP A 353 -2.48 3.81 -18.01
CA ASP A 353 -1.79 4.42 -19.16
C ASP A 353 -1.11 3.41 -20.09
N LEU A 354 -1.22 2.10 -19.81
CA LEU A 354 -0.58 1.06 -20.61
C LEU A 354 -1.46 0.65 -21.80
N PRO A 355 -0.97 0.77 -23.05
CA PRO A 355 -1.65 0.22 -24.21
C PRO A 355 -1.88 -1.28 -24.05
N ARG A 356 -3.06 -1.75 -24.48
CA ARG A 356 -3.47 -3.15 -24.29
C ARG A 356 -2.52 -4.14 -24.97
N GLU A 357 -1.99 -3.79 -26.13
CA GLU A 357 -1.05 -4.64 -26.87
C GLU A 357 0.28 -4.80 -26.14
N ASP A 358 0.90 -3.70 -25.72
CA ASP A 358 2.14 -3.68 -24.94
C ASP A 358 1.99 -4.46 -23.62
N LEU A 359 0.86 -4.27 -22.93
CA LEU A 359 0.56 -5.00 -21.70
C LEU A 359 0.47 -6.51 -21.94
N LEU A 360 -0.21 -6.93 -23.00
CA LEU A 360 -0.36 -8.35 -23.35
C LEU A 360 1.00 -8.98 -23.68
N GLU A 361 1.85 -8.27 -24.44
CA GLU A 361 3.19 -8.74 -24.77
C GLU A 361 4.05 -8.88 -23.51
N ALA A 362 4.12 -7.84 -22.68
CA ALA A 362 4.91 -7.87 -21.46
C ALA A 362 4.41 -8.92 -20.46
N ALA A 363 3.09 -9.07 -20.29
CA ALA A 363 2.51 -10.10 -19.43
C ALA A 363 2.86 -11.52 -19.93
N ARG A 364 2.89 -11.76 -21.25
CA ARG A 364 3.33 -13.05 -21.82
C ARG A 364 4.81 -13.31 -21.54
N VAL A 365 5.65 -12.29 -21.63
CA VAL A 365 7.07 -12.37 -21.28
C VAL A 365 7.24 -12.69 -19.79
N VAL A 366 6.48 -12.04 -18.91
CA VAL A 366 6.42 -12.35 -17.47
C VAL A 366 6.04 -13.81 -17.23
N ALA A 367 4.92 -14.26 -17.81
CA ALA A 367 4.42 -15.62 -17.64
C ALA A 367 5.45 -16.67 -18.10
N ARG A 368 6.08 -16.45 -19.27
CA ARG A 368 7.12 -17.35 -19.78
C ARG A 368 8.33 -17.41 -18.85
N VAL A 369 8.91 -16.27 -18.48
CA VAL A 369 10.12 -16.24 -17.64
C VAL A 369 9.83 -16.82 -16.26
N ALA A 370 8.69 -16.53 -15.65
CA ALA A 370 8.31 -17.16 -14.39
C ALA A 370 8.16 -18.69 -14.52
N GLY A 371 7.59 -19.16 -15.63
CA GLY A 371 7.47 -20.58 -15.96
C GLY A 371 8.81 -21.30 -16.16
N GLU A 372 9.85 -20.61 -16.66
CA GLU A 372 11.22 -21.16 -16.77
C GLU A 372 11.84 -21.49 -15.40
N HIS A 373 11.38 -20.78 -14.35
CA HIS A 373 11.81 -20.99 -12.97
C HIS A 373 10.88 -21.91 -12.17
N ALA A 374 9.74 -22.36 -12.73
CA ALA A 374 8.84 -23.25 -12.02
C ALA A 374 9.55 -24.56 -11.64
N PRO A 375 9.20 -25.18 -10.49
CA PRO A 375 9.74 -26.48 -10.14
C PRO A 375 9.43 -27.47 -11.28
N ARG A 376 10.46 -28.10 -11.85
CA ARG A 376 10.23 -29.19 -12.80
C ARG A 376 9.50 -30.31 -12.04
N PRO A 377 8.51 -30.98 -12.65
CA PRO A 377 7.91 -32.16 -12.04
C PRO A 377 9.02 -33.22 -11.88
N THR A 378 9.52 -33.37 -10.67
CA THR A 378 10.45 -34.43 -10.33
C THR A 378 9.64 -35.71 -10.26
N GLY A 379 9.93 -36.64 -11.16
CA GLY A 379 9.53 -38.04 -10.98
C GLY A 379 9.95 -38.49 -9.58
N THR A 380 9.04 -39.18 -8.90
CA THR A 380 9.15 -39.70 -7.54
C THR A 380 10.57 -40.15 -7.18
N ALA A 381 11.22 -39.40 -6.30
CA ALA A 381 12.32 -39.89 -5.48
C ALA A 381 12.13 -39.32 -4.08
N ALA A 382 11.69 -40.17 -3.16
CA ALA A 382 11.65 -39.87 -1.74
C ALA A 382 13.09 -39.61 -1.25
N VAL A 383 13.31 -38.46 -0.62
CA VAL A 383 14.52 -38.21 0.17
C VAL A 383 14.05 -37.73 1.54
N GLU A 384 14.34 -38.56 2.55
CA GLU A 384 14.06 -38.31 3.96
C GLU A 384 14.78 -37.04 4.44
N GLY A 385 14.03 -36.17 5.12
CA GLY A 385 14.53 -34.89 5.62
C GLY A 385 15.48 -35.07 6.80
N SER A 386 16.69 -34.51 6.65
CA SER A 386 17.56 -34.20 7.78
C SER A 386 17.05 -32.93 8.47
N ARG A 387 16.62 -33.07 9.73
CA ARG A 387 16.29 -31.96 10.62
C ARG A 387 17.56 -31.18 10.97
N ALA A 388 17.63 -29.91 10.59
CA ALA A 388 18.64 -29.00 11.13
C ALA A 388 18.30 -28.66 12.59
N ALA A 389 19.30 -28.83 13.46
CA ALA A 389 19.20 -28.76 14.90
C ALA A 389 19.10 -27.32 15.44
N ASP A 390 18.45 -27.20 16.60
CA ASP A 390 18.36 -26.02 17.45
C ASP A 390 19.75 -25.44 17.81
N ALA A 391 19.85 -24.11 17.79
CA ALA A 391 20.87 -23.35 18.51
C ALA A 391 20.19 -22.49 19.59
N PRO A 392 20.68 -22.47 20.84
CA PRO A 392 20.02 -21.80 21.95
C PRO A 392 20.36 -20.30 21.98
N SER A 393 19.37 -19.45 22.24
CA SER A 393 19.62 -18.06 22.64
C SER A 393 18.52 -17.56 23.57
N ASP A 394 18.88 -17.39 24.85
CA ASP A 394 18.07 -16.77 25.89
C ASP A 394 17.90 -15.27 25.65
N VAL A 395 16.83 -14.86 24.98
CA VAL A 395 16.27 -13.50 25.12
C VAL A 395 14.75 -13.61 25.10
N ARG A 396 14.13 -13.36 26.26
CA ARG A 396 12.67 -13.36 26.44
C ARG A 396 12.00 -12.28 25.57
N GLY A 397 11.01 -12.69 24.78
CA GLY A 397 9.78 -11.90 24.58
C GLY A 397 9.51 -11.33 23.19
N LEU A 398 9.40 -12.18 22.16
CA LEU A 398 8.49 -12.01 21.02
C LEU A 398 8.03 -13.42 20.58
N PRO A 399 6.74 -13.70 20.36
CA PRO A 399 6.35 -14.93 19.69
C PRO A 399 6.71 -14.81 18.21
N THR A 400 7.65 -15.65 17.76
CA THR A 400 7.84 -15.96 16.36
C THR A 400 6.57 -16.66 15.87
N VAL A 401 5.92 -16.10 14.84
CA VAL A 401 4.76 -16.72 14.20
C VAL A 401 5.20 -18.06 13.63
N ALA A 402 4.73 -19.16 14.21
CA ALA A 402 4.89 -20.48 13.64
C ALA A 402 4.04 -20.55 12.38
N ALA A 403 4.65 -20.98 11.27
CA ALA A 403 3.93 -21.28 10.04
C ALA A 403 2.88 -22.36 10.34
N VAL A 404 1.60 -22.02 10.20
CA VAL A 404 0.51 -22.99 10.22
C VAL A 404 0.42 -23.58 8.83
N GLU A 405 0.81 -24.85 8.69
CA GLU A 405 0.54 -25.63 7.49
C GLU A 405 -0.96 -25.93 7.38
N GLY A 406 -1.53 -25.71 6.19
CA GLY A 406 -2.79 -26.34 5.78
C GLY A 406 -4.07 -25.58 6.18
N ALA A 407 -4.33 -24.45 5.54
CA ALA A 407 -5.70 -23.95 5.38
C ALA A 407 -6.02 -23.82 3.89
N THR A 408 -6.88 -24.70 3.39
CA THR A 408 -7.51 -24.52 2.08
C THR A 408 -8.49 -23.36 2.19
N HIS A 409 -8.14 -22.20 1.64
CA HIS A 409 -9.07 -21.08 1.51
C HIS A 409 -10.21 -21.46 0.56
N PRO A 410 -11.48 -21.25 0.91
CA PRO A 410 -12.56 -21.31 -0.07
C PRO A 410 -12.35 -20.20 -1.10
N ALA A 411 -12.67 -20.48 -2.36
CA ALA A 411 -12.54 -19.53 -3.47
C ALA A 411 -13.22 -18.20 -3.11
N SER A 412 -12.42 -17.15 -2.88
CA SER A 412 -12.92 -15.83 -2.51
C SER A 412 -13.16 -15.06 -3.81
N THR A 413 -14.43 -14.87 -4.18
CA THR A 413 -14.76 -13.83 -5.15
C THR A 413 -14.34 -12.49 -4.56
N SER A 414 -13.51 -11.72 -5.28
CA SER A 414 -13.03 -10.41 -4.82
C SER A 414 -14.19 -9.56 -4.26
N PRO A 415 -14.09 -8.98 -3.04
CA PRO A 415 -15.11 -8.10 -2.49
C PRO A 415 -15.48 -6.93 -3.42
N LEU A 416 -14.56 -6.51 -4.30
CA LEU A 416 -14.78 -5.47 -5.32
C LEU A 416 -15.74 -5.89 -6.43
N ASP A 417 -15.90 -7.19 -6.66
CA ASP A 417 -16.80 -7.73 -7.68
C ASP A 417 -18.21 -8.01 -7.09
N GLN A 418 -18.39 -7.84 -5.77
CA GLN A 418 -19.69 -7.96 -5.07
C GLN A 418 -20.37 -6.60 -4.83
N ILE A 419 -19.73 -5.49 -5.20
CA ILE A 419 -20.33 -4.14 -5.08
C ILE A 419 -21.33 -3.98 -6.24
N PRO A 420 -22.65 -3.87 -5.97
CA PRO A 420 -23.63 -3.63 -7.03
C PRO A 420 -23.30 -2.32 -7.74
N PRO A 421 -23.56 -2.19 -9.05
CA PRO A 421 -23.46 -0.90 -9.71
C PRO A 421 -24.36 0.08 -8.95
N HIS A 422 -23.80 1.20 -8.49
CA HIS A 422 -24.62 2.27 -7.95
C HIS A 422 -25.61 2.68 -9.03
N ASP A 423 -26.91 2.56 -8.72
CA ASP A 423 -27.97 3.19 -9.48
C ASP A 423 -27.65 4.69 -9.54
N THR A 424 -27.18 5.13 -10.70
CA THR A 424 -27.30 6.53 -11.10
C THR A 424 -28.77 6.75 -11.43
N ASP A 425 -29.57 7.25 -10.48
CA ASP A 425 -30.86 7.85 -10.78
C ASP A 425 -31.22 8.89 -9.71
N GLY A 426 -31.44 10.14 -10.16
CA GLY A 426 -31.98 11.25 -9.36
C GLY A 426 -31.36 12.60 -9.63
#